data_AF-A0A316C0D1-F1
#
_entry.id   AF-A0A316C0D1-F1
#
_cell.length_a   1.000
_cell.length_b   1.000
_cell.length_c   1.000
_cell.angle_alpha   90.00
_cell.angle_beta   90.00
_cell.angle_gamma   90.00
#
_symmetry.space_group_name_H-M   'P 1'
#
loop_
_entity.id
_entity.type
_entity.pdbx_description
1 polymer ?
#
loop_
_entity_poly.entity_id
_entity_poly.type
_entity_poly.pdbx_seq_one_letter_code
_entity_poly.pdbx_strand_id
1 'polypeptide(L)'
;MVVVQVPRMRPRFSLIAAAVAAALLCVMIAGGWIGTVAFERHRNAQDLVAQALAAHDRWSAEAMNAATPPVSIDDFRAPELARADLRLVALLPDVRIGGKRAIQASYLGPHGCRLSLFRIPQAGTDQRLRIAHDGDAQSAEWEDKSFHFVVVSRKLDMARFAVLADALQATTTRPDRVPARDMIAALESAHQPCNG
;
A
#
# COMPACT_ATOMS: atom_id res chain seq x y z
N MET A 1 7.12 -86.72 12.51
CA MET A 1 7.07 -85.46 13.29
C MET A 1 6.97 -84.30 12.32
N VAL A 2 6.00 -83.41 12.56
CA VAL A 2 5.51 -82.38 11.63
C VAL A 2 6.38 -81.12 11.72
N VAL A 3 6.82 -80.59 10.58
CA VAL A 3 7.54 -79.31 10.49
C VAL A 3 6.52 -78.18 10.38
N VAL A 4 6.46 -77.31 11.37
CA VAL A 4 5.59 -76.13 11.39
C VAL A 4 6.36 -74.93 10.84
N GLN A 5 5.94 -74.39 9.69
CA GLN A 5 6.46 -73.13 9.17
C GLN A 5 5.70 -71.94 9.79
N VAL A 6 6.43 -71.05 10.43
CA VAL A 6 5.89 -69.79 10.98
C VAL A 6 5.90 -68.73 9.88
N PRO A 7 4.78 -68.05 9.58
CA PRO A 7 4.75 -67.02 8.55
C PRO A 7 5.44 -65.75 9.05
N ARG A 8 6.55 -65.35 8.39
CA ARG A 8 7.17 -64.03 8.57
C ARG A 8 6.28 -62.97 7.93
N MET A 9 5.57 -62.18 8.73
CA MET A 9 4.92 -60.96 8.27
C MET A 9 5.98 -59.92 7.90
N ARG A 10 5.99 -59.49 6.63
CA ARG A 10 6.80 -58.36 6.14
C ARG A 10 6.15 -57.04 6.57
N PRO A 11 6.91 -56.05 7.07
CA PRO A 11 6.36 -54.80 7.60
C PRO A 11 6.08 -53.82 6.46
N ARG A 12 4.96 -53.98 5.75
CA ARG A 12 4.50 -53.01 4.73
C ARG A 12 3.96 -51.71 5.35
N PHE A 13 3.63 -51.71 6.64
CA PHE A 13 3.09 -50.54 7.36
C PHE A 13 4.13 -49.44 7.64
N SER A 14 5.44 -49.74 7.57
CA SER A 14 6.51 -48.77 7.80
C SER A 14 6.59 -47.70 6.69
N LEU A 15 6.33 -48.09 5.44
CA LEU A 15 6.47 -47.19 4.29
C LEU A 15 5.36 -46.13 4.23
N ILE A 16 4.14 -46.46 4.67
CA ILE A 16 3.01 -45.52 4.67
C ILE A 16 3.19 -44.48 5.79
N ALA A 17 3.62 -44.91 6.98
CA ALA A 17 3.91 -44.00 8.09
C ALA A 17 5.07 -43.04 7.75
N ALA A 18 6.12 -43.54 7.09
CA ALA A 18 7.23 -42.71 6.61
C ALA A 18 6.80 -41.69 5.55
N ALA A 19 5.92 -42.07 4.62
CA ALA A 19 5.40 -41.16 3.58
C ALA A 19 4.53 -40.04 4.17
N VAL A 20 3.69 -40.33 5.15
CA VAL A 20 2.84 -39.32 5.83
C VAL A 20 3.70 -38.35 6.63
N ALA A 21 4.71 -38.85 7.36
CA ALA A 21 5.64 -38.00 8.10
C ALA A 21 6.46 -37.08 7.17
N ALA A 22 6.93 -37.60 6.04
CA ALA A 22 7.64 -36.82 5.03
C ALA A 22 6.74 -35.73 4.39
N ALA A 23 5.47 -36.05 4.11
CA ALA A 23 4.52 -35.09 3.58
C ALA A 23 4.21 -33.95 4.57
N LEU A 24 4.02 -34.26 5.86
CA LEU A 24 3.82 -33.26 6.90
C LEU A 24 5.05 -32.37 7.09
N LEU A 25 6.25 -32.94 7.02
CA LEU A 25 7.51 -32.17 7.09
C LEU A 25 7.64 -31.22 5.90
N CYS A 26 7.34 -31.69 4.68
CA CYS A 26 7.33 -30.84 3.48
C CYS A 26 6.31 -29.71 3.57
N VAL A 27 5.11 -29.96 4.11
CA VAL A 27 4.09 -28.91 4.31
C VAL A 27 4.52 -27.89 5.36
N MET A 28 5.17 -28.33 6.46
CA MET A 28 5.68 -27.40 7.47
C MET A 28 6.87 -26.57 6.98
N ILE A 29 7.76 -27.16 6.19
CA ILE A 29 8.89 -26.42 5.58
C ILE A 29 8.36 -25.46 4.51
N ALA A 30 7.50 -25.92 3.60
CA ALA A 30 6.92 -25.05 2.57
C ALA A 30 6.03 -23.94 3.16
N GLY A 31 5.21 -24.26 4.16
CA GLY A 31 4.38 -23.29 4.86
C GLY A 31 5.20 -22.29 5.68
N GLY A 32 6.30 -22.73 6.30
CA GLY A 32 7.23 -21.87 7.01
C GLY A 32 7.89 -20.84 6.08
N TRP A 33 8.37 -21.27 4.91
CA TRP A 33 8.99 -20.36 3.93
C TRP A 33 7.98 -19.37 3.33
N ILE A 34 6.76 -19.76 3.01
CA ILE A 34 5.75 -18.83 2.46
C ILE A 34 5.30 -17.82 3.53
N GLY A 35 5.18 -18.25 4.79
CA GLY A 35 4.80 -17.37 5.90
C GLY A 35 5.81 -16.27 6.17
N THR A 36 7.12 -16.57 6.12
CA THR A 36 8.16 -15.57 6.40
C THR A 36 8.21 -14.46 5.35
N VAL A 37 8.19 -14.79 4.05
CA VAL A 37 8.20 -13.76 2.99
C VAL A 37 6.95 -12.89 2.99
N ALA A 38 5.77 -13.47 3.24
CA ALA A 38 4.54 -12.70 3.32
C ALA A 38 4.55 -11.74 4.53
N PHE A 39 5.08 -12.20 5.67
CA PHE A 39 5.17 -11.43 6.89
C PHE A 39 6.20 -10.30 6.80
N GLU A 40 7.38 -10.55 6.23
CA GLU A 40 8.40 -9.52 5.99
C GLU A 40 7.89 -8.43 5.05
N ARG A 41 7.20 -8.83 3.96
CA ARG A 41 6.58 -7.85 3.05
C ARG A 41 5.53 -7.01 3.77
N HIS A 42 4.71 -7.60 4.62
CA HIS A 42 3.70 -6.86 5.38
C HIS A 42 4.34 -5.89 6.38
N ARG A 43 5.39 -6.31 7.10
CA ARG A 43 6.14 -5.42 8.00
C ARG A 43 6.78 -4.25 7.25
N ASN A 44 7.44 -4.52 6.13
CA ASN A 44 8.04 -3.48 5.31
C ASN A 44 6.98 -2.48 4.82
N ALA A 45 5.83 -2.95 4.38
CA ALA A 45 4.71 -2.09 3.98
C ALA A 45 4.21 -1.19 5.14
N GLN A 46 4.03 -1.77 6.34
CA GLN A 46 3.67 -1.00 7.54
C GLN A 46 4.73 0.07 7.87
N ASP A 47 6.02 -0.26 7.75
CA ASP A 47 7.11 0.70 7.95
C ASP A 47 7.11 1.83 6.92
N LEU A 48 6.76 1.56 5.65
CA LEU A 48 6.63 2.59 4.63
C LEU A 48 5.47 3.55 4.93
N VAL A 49 4.32 3.00 5.34
CA VAL A 49 3.14 3.80 5.73
C VAL A 49 3.46 4.67 6.95
N ALA A 50 4.13 4.13 7.96
CA ALA A 50 4.53 4.90 9.14
C ALA A 50 5.49 6.05 8.79
N GLN A 51 6.46 5.81 7.90
CA GLN A 51 7.36 6.85 7.40
C GLN A 51 6.64 7.90 6.56
N ALA A 52 5.68 7.49 5.72
CA ALA A 52 4.84 8.39 4.94
C ALA A 52 3.96 9.29 5.84
N LEU A 53 3.37 8.72 6.89
CA LEU A 53 2.62 9.47 7.90
C LEU A 53 3.52 10.49 8.62
N ALA A 54 4.71 10.09 9.05
CA ALA A 54 5.64 11.02 9.70
C ALA A 54 6.08 12.17 8.77
N ALA A 55 6.29 11.89 7.47
CA ALA A 55 6.59 12.91 6.48
C ALA A 55 5.39 13.85 6.22
N HIS A 56 4.18 13.29 6.17
CA HIS A 56 2.93 14.04 6.07
C HIS A 56 2.73 14.97 7.27
N ASP A 57 3.01 14.49 8.49
CA ASP A 57 2.86 15.26 9.72
C ASP A 57 3.85 16.43 9.79
N ARG A 58 5.10 16.18 9.41
CA ARG A 58 6.12 17.22 9.31
C ARG A 58 5.71 18.31 8.33
N TRP A 59 5.34 17.92 7.10
CA TRP A 59 4.85 18.87 6.11
C TRP A 59 3.60 19.61 6.61
N SER A 60 2.66 18.91 7.24
CA SER A 60 1.42 19.52 7.75
C SER A 60 1.68 20.58 8.81
N ALA A 61 2.68 20.36 9.67
CA ALA A 61 3.12 21.33 10.67
C ALA A 61 3.88 22.51 10.04
N GLU A 62 4.74 22.26 9.05
CA GLU A 62 5.50 23.29 8.33
C GLU A 62 4.61 24.16 7.42
N ALA A 63 3.60 23.57 6.79
CA ALA A 63 2.65 24.25 5.92
C ALA A 63 1.79 25.29 6.65
N MET A 64 1.68 25.18 7.99
CA MET A 64 1.09 26.25 8.80
C MET A 64 1.98 27.49 8.91
N ASN A 65 3.28 27.33 8.65
CA ASN A 65 4.31 28.36 8.86
C ASN A 65 4.90 28.92 7.55
N ALA A 66 4.87 28.18 6.44
CA ALA A 66 5.35 28.65 5.15
C ALA A 66 4.59 28.00 3.98
N ALA A 67 4.11 28.83 3.05
CA ALA A 67 3.54 28.36 1.79
C ALA A 67 4.67 28.16 0.76
N THR A 68 5.24 26.96 0.68
CA THR A 68 6.13 26.60 -0.43
C THR A 68 5.27 26.33 -1.66
N PRO A 69 5.43 27.05 -2.79
CA PRO A 69 4.67 26.77 -3.99
C PRO A 69 5.02 25.39 -4.58
N PRO A 70 4.07 24.71 -5.26
CA PRO A 70 4.36 23.45 -5.92
C PRO A 70 5.34 23.67 -7.09
N VAL A 71 6.42 22.90 -7.11
CA VAL A 71 7.40 22.90 -8.21
C VAL A 71 7.03 21.78 -9.18
N SER A 72 7.18 21.97 -10.49
CA SER A 72 7.00 20.89 -11.46
C SER A 72 8.20 19.94 -11.42
N ILE A 73 7.97 18.63 -11.50
CA ILE A 73 9.02 17.61 -11.63
C ILE A 73 8.80 16.89 -12.95
N ASP A 74 9.81 16.88 -13.82
CA ASP A 74 9.71 16.37 -15.20
C ASP A 74 9.17 14.93 -15.27
N ASP A 75 9.61 14.08 -14.34
CA ASP A 75 9.23 12.67 -14.29
C ASP A 75 7.98 12.38 -13.46
N PHE A 76 7.29 13.39 -12.91
CA PHE A 76 6.09 13.18 -12.11
C PHE A 76 5.05 14.28 -12.30
N ARG A 77 3.96 13.91 -12.98
CA ARG A 77 2.74 14.72 -13.02
C ARG A 77 1.87 14.40 -11.81
N ALA A 78 1.83 15.30 -10.84
CA ALA A 78 0.94 15.19 -9.71
C ALA A 78 -0.54 15.15 -10.18
N PRO A 79 -1.35 14.18 -9.71
CA PRO A 79 -2.77 14.10 -10.07
C PRO A 79 -3.54 15.38 -9.71
N GLU A 80 -4.48 15.78 -10.57
CA GLU A 80 -5.36 16.92 -10.33
C GLU A 80 -6.57 16.48 -9.50
N LEU A 81 -6.71 17.04 -8.29
CA LEU A 81 -7.80 16.72 -7.36
C LEU A 81 -8.74 17.90 -7.08
N ALA A 82 -8.70 18.94 -7.93
CA ALA A 82 -9.48 20.16 -7.72
C ALA A 82 -11.00 19.89 -7.65
N ARG A 83 -11.51 18.87 -8.34
CA ARG A 83 -12.92 18.46 -8.29
C ARG A 83 -13.36 17.88 -6.96
N ALA A 84 -12.43 17.35 -6.18
CA ALA A 84 -12.67 16.89 -4.82
C ALA A 84 -12.27 17.93 -3.77
N ASP A 85 -12.18 19.20 -4.18
CA ASP A 85 -11.76 20.34 -3.37
C ASP A 85 -10.35 20.18 -2.77
N LEU A 86 -9.46 19.47 -3.44
CA LEU A 86 -8.08 19.30 -3.02
C LEU A 86 -7.15 19.97 -4.01
N ARG A 87 -6.46 21.01 -3.54
CA ARG A 87 -5.46 21.75 -4.33
C ARG A 87 -4.08 21.23 -4.01
N LEU A 88 -3.29 20.95 -5.05
CA LEU A 88 -1.87 20.71 -4.89
C LEU A 88 -1.20 21.98 -4.36
N VAL A 89 -0.52 21.88 -3.23
CA VAL A 89 0.15 23.01 -2.59
C VAL A 89 1.65 22.81 -2.47
N ALA A 90 2.17 21.58 -2.45
CA ALA A 90 3.60 21.32 -2.43
C ALA A 90 3.95 20.07 -3.23
N LEU A 91 5.12 20.10 -3.87
CA LEU A 91 5.73 18.95 -4.53
C LEU A 91 7.20 18.84 -4.11
N LEU A 92 7.55 17.79 -3.36
CA LEU A 92 8.86 17.63 -2.72
C LEU A 92 9.60 16.42 -3.32
N PRO A 93 10.70 16.59 -4.06
CA PRO A 93 11.35 15.51 -4.82
C PRO A 93 12.26 14.56 -3.99
N ASP A 94 12.68 14.97 -2.80
CA ASP A 94 13.75 14.29 -2.03
C ASP A 94 13.31 13.83 -0.63
N VAL A 95 12.03 13.47 -0.47
CA VAL A 95 11.55 12.91 0.80
C VAL A 95 12.08 11.50 0.98
N ARG A 96 12.64 11.17 2.15
CA ARG A 96 13.18 9.82 2.41
C ARG A 96 12.11 8.90 2.99
N ILE A 97 11.77 7.84 2.26
CA ILE A 97 10.88 6.76 2.73
C ILE A 97 11.50 5.42 2.36
N GLY A 98 11.59 4.50 3.33
CA GLY A 98 12.18 3.17 3.14
C GLY A 98 13.66 3.23 2.72
N GLY A 99 14.38 4.28 3.15
CA GLY A 99 15.75 4.54 2.73
C GLY A 99 15.90 5.04 1.28
N LYS A 100 14.81 5.23 0.52
CA LYS A 100 14.84 5.70 -0.86
C LYS A 100 14.37 7.14 -0.97
N ARG A 101 14.75 7.82 -2.06
CA ARG A 101 14.20 9.14 -2.42
C ARG A 101 12.81 8.94 -3.02
N ALA A 102 11.83 9.61 -2.45
CA ALA A 102 10.44 9.59 -2.87
C ALA A 102 9.98 11.02 -3.20
N ILE A 103 9.04 11.11 -4.13
CA ILE A 103 8.35 12.36 -4.42
C ILE A 103 7.10 12.42 -3.56
N GLN A 104 6.90 13.52 -2.84
CA GLN A 104 5.68 13.80 -2.09
C GLN A 104 4.87 14.91 -2.80
N ALA A 105 3.68 14.58 -3.27
CA ALA A 105 2.65 15.55 -3.65
C ALA A 105 1.72 15.79 -2.47
N SER A 106 1.61 17.05 -2.04
CA SER A 106 0.81 17.42 -0.87
C SER A 106 -0.35 18.31 -1.28
N TYR A 107 -1.54 17.93 -0.83
CA TYR A 107 -2.80 18.57 -1.17
C TYR A 107 -3.45 19.16 0.08
N LEU A 108 -4.04 20.34 -0.11
CA LEU A 108 -4.82 21.04 0.90
C LEU A 108 -6.24 21.24 0.38
N GLY A 109 -7.22 20.93 1.22
CA GLY A 109 -8.62 21.20 0.96
C GLY A 109 -9.25 22.12 2.01
N PRO A 110 -10.57 22.39 1.87
CA PRO A 110 -11.34 23.17 2.83
C PRO A 110 -11.18 22.65 4.25
N HIS A 111 -11.38 23.54 5.23
CA HIS A 111 -11.34 23.19 6.66
C HIS A 111 -10.04 22.51 7.14
N GLY A 112 -8.93 22.71 6.42
CA GLY A 112 -7.63 22.15 6.80
C GLY A 112 -7.47 20.66 6.49
N CYS A 113 -8.31 20.11 5.60
CA CYS A 113 -8.13 18.77 5.03
C CYS A 113 -6.75 18.66 4.37
N ARG A 114 -5.97 17.64 4.74
CA ARG A 114 -4.63 17.42 4.18
C ARG A 114 -4.49 16.00 3.66
N LEU A 115 -3.86 15.86 2.51
CA LEU A 115 -3.59 14.57 1.87
C LEU A 115 -2.17 14.60 1.30
N SER A 116 -1.41 13.53 1.47
CA SER A 116 -0.11 13.40 0.82
C SER A 116 -0.05 12.10 0.02
N LEU A 117 0.38 12.21 -1.23
CA LEU A 117 0.71 11.09 -2.11
C LEU A 117 2.23 11.00 -2.22
N PHE A 118 2.75 9.81 -1.98
CA PHE A 118 4.16 9.48 -2.11
C PHE A 118 4.35 8.53 -3.29
N ARG A 119 5.32 8.84 -4.15
CA ARG A 119 5.81 7.92 -5.18
C ARG A 119 7.22 7.49 -4.84
N ILE A 120 7.39 6.20 -4.55
CA ILE A 120 8.63 5.59 -4.07
C ILE A 120 9.18 4.67 -5.18
N PRO A 121 10.40 4.89 -5.70
CA PRO A 121 11.02 4.00 -6.68
C PRO A 121 11.18 2.59 -6.11
N GLN A 122 10.43 1.62 -6.63
CA GLN A 122 10.48 0.24 -6.17
C GLN A 122 10.03 -0.68 -7.28
N ALA A 123 10.89 -1.62 -7.66
CA ALA A 123 10.48 -2.72 -8.52
C ALA A 123 9.43 -3.55 -7.76
N GLY A 124 8.19 -3.40 -8.18
CA GLY A 124 7.03 -4.07 -7.60
C GLY A 124 6.44 -5.10 -8.56
N THR A 125 5.47 -5.84 -8.06
CA THR A 125 4.47 -6.51 -8.90
C THR A 125 3.24 -5.62 -8.94
N ASP A 126 2.46 -5.63 -10.02
CA ASP A 126 1.19 -4.88 -10.06
C ASP A 126 0.29 -5.35 -8.89
N GLN A 127 0.25 -4.56 -7.81
CA GLN A 127 -0.53 -4.85 -6.62
C GLN A 127 -1.78 -3.95 -6.59
N ARG A 128 -2.89 -4.55 -6.19
CA ARG A 128 -4.15 -3.83 -6.03
C ARG A 128 -4.09 -2.86 -4.86
N LEU A 129 -4.92 -1.83 -4.94
CA LEU A 129 -5.16 -0.88 -3.87
C LEU A 129 -5.52 -1.61 -2.58
N ARG A 130 -4.81 -1.24 -1.51
CA ARG A 130 -5.12 -1.63 -0.14
C ARG A 130 -5.37 -0.37 0.66
N ILE A 131 -6.49 -0.30 1.35
CA ILE A 131 -6.83 0.80 2.24
C ILE A 131 -6.79 0.28 3.67
N ALA A 132 -6.18 1.05 4.56
CA ALA A 132 -6.11 0.77 5.98
C ALA A 132 -6.36 2.04 6.78
N HIS A 133 -6.87 1.86 8.00
CA HIS A 133 -7.19 2.92 8.93
C HIS A 133 -6.58 2.60 10.30
N ASP A 134 -5.97 3.60 10.93
CA ASP A 134 -5.42 3.50 12.28
C ASP A 134 -5.71 4.81 13.04
N GLY A 135 -6.65 4.76 13.99
CA GLY A 135 -7.02 5.91 14.82
C GLY A 135 -7.60 7.08 14.03
N ASP A 136 -6.85 8.16 13.87
CA ASP A 136 -7.22 9.35 13.08
C ASP A 136 -6.56 9.39 11.69
N ALA A 137 -5.72 8.39 11.40
CA ALA A 137 -4.96 8.27 10.17
C ALA A 137 -5.65 7.31 9.18
N GLN A 138 -5.68 7.73 7.92
CA GLN A 138 -6.08 6.92 6.78
C GLN A 138 -4.85 6.69 5.91
N SER A 139 -4.70 5.47 5.40
CA SER A 139 -3.60 5.11 4.50
C SER A 139 -4.10 4.24 3.36
N ALA A 140 -3.51 4.42 2.18
CA ALA A 140 -3.71 3.53 1.06
C ALA A 140 -2.38 3.26 0.37
N GLU A 141 -2.21 2.04 -0.14
CA GLU A 141 -1.00 1.62 -0.84
C GLU A 141 -1.35 0.82 -2.09
N TRP A 142 -0.56 1.00 -3.14
CA TRP A 142 -0.58 0.17 -4.35
C TRP A 142 0.80 0.17 -5.00
N GLU A 143 1.05 -0.79 -5.88
CA GLU A 143 2.31 -0.90 -6.61
C GLU A 143 2.03 -1.04 -8.11
N ASP A 144 2.88 -0.41 -8.91
CA ASP A 144 3.09 -0.76 -10.30
C ASP A 144 4.49 -1.38 -10.48
N LYS A 145 4.90 -1.62 -11.74
CA LYS A 145 6.20 -2.21 -12.06
C LYS A 145 7.41 -1.42 -11.58
N SER A 146 7.28 -0.12 -11.41
CA SER A 146 8.38 0.82 -11.18
C SER A 146 8.29 1.57 -9.85
N PHE A 147 7.08 1.67 -9.29
CA PHE A 147 6.79 2.51 -8.15
C PHE A 147 5.87 1.82 -7.15
N HIS A 148 6.17 2.04 -5.87
CA HIS A 148 5.24 1.85 -4.77
C HIS A 148 4.63 3.22 -4.44
N PHE A 149 3.31 3.28 -4.36
CA PHE A 149 2.57 4.48 -4.02
C PHE A 149 1.98 4.35 -2.62
N VAL A 150 2.12 5.40 -1.82
CA VAL A 150 1.47 5.51 -0.51
C VAL A 150 0.69 6.80 -0.47
N VAL A 151 -0.56 6.73 -0.06
CA VAL A 151 -1.41 7.89 0.23
C VAL A 151 -1.72 7.90 1.70
N VAL A 152 -1.59 9.05 2.34
CA VAL A 152 -1.92 9.22 3.74
C VAL A 152 -2.68 10.52 3.98
N SER A 153 -3.52 10.50 5.00
CA SER A 153 -4.24 11.67 5.48
C SER A 153 -4.53 11.52 6.97
N ARG A 154 -4.59 12.65 7.68
CA ARG A 154 -5.24 12.74 8.99
C ARG A 154 -6.59 13.44 8.86
N LYS A 155 -7.56 13.02 9.66
CA LYS A 155 -8.85 13.71 9.82
C LYS A 155 -9.73 13.78 8.56
N LEU A 156 -9.42 13.00 7.54
CA LEU A 156 -10.31 12.81 6.40
C LEU A 156 -11.31 11.69 6.71
N ASP A 157 -12.57 11.89 6.35
CA ASP A 157 -13.56 10.84 6.42
C ASP A 157 -13.13 9.60 5.61
N MET A 158 -13.42 8.41 6.14
CA MET A 158 -12.96 7.15 5.55
C MET A 158 -13.56 6.90 4.15
N ALA A 159 -14.84 7.21 3.95
CA ALA A 159 -15.48 7.01 2.65
C ALA A 159 -14.92 8.00 1.62
N ARG A 160 -14.73 9.26 2.03
CA ARG A 160 -14.05 10.27 1.20
C ARG A 160 -12.63 9.84 0.85
N PHE A 161 -11.86 9.35 1.82
CA PHE A 161 -10.50 8.86 1.61
C PHE A 161 -10.46 7.71 0.61
N ALA A 162 -11.38 6.74 0.73
CA ALA A 162 -11.43 5.60 -0.18
C ALA A 162 -11.67 6.01 -1.64
N VAL A 163 -12.59 6.95 -1.88
CA VAL A 163 -12.85 7.49 -3.23
C VAL A 163 -11.63 8.20 -3.80
N LEU A 164 -10.94 9.01 -2.99
CA LEU A 164 -9.71 9.68 -3.41
C LEU A 164 -8.58 8.69 -3.71
N ALA A 165 -8.43 7.66 -2.87
CA ALA A 165 -7.41 6.63 -3.06
C ALA A 165 -7.62 5.85 -4.36
N ASP A 166 -8.87 5.51 -4.68
CA ASP A 166 -9.23 4.86 -5.95
C ASP A 166 -8.93 5.75 -7.17
N ALA A 167 -9.33 7.02 -7.13
CA ALA A 167 -9.04 7.97 -8.19
C ALA A 167 -7.53 8.22 -8.37
N LEU A 168 -6.78 8.30 -7.27
CA LEU A 168 -5.32 8.42 -7.30
C LEU A 168 -4.65 7.17 -7.87
N GLN A 169 -5.12 5.99 -7.51
CA GLN A 169 -4.63 4.75 -8.13
C GLN A 169 -4.86 4.78 -9.64
N ALA A 170 -6.10 5.07 -10.08
CA ALA A 170 -6.46 5.07 -11.49
C ALA A 170 -5.61 6.04 -12.33
N THR A 171 -5.35 7.24 -11.78
CA THR A 171 -4.56 8.28 -12.46
C THR A 171 -3.06 8.00 -12.46
N THR A 172 -2.52 7.45 -11.38
CA THR A 172 -1.08 7.15 -11.30
C THR A 172 -0.67 5.92 -12.08
N THR A 173 -1.54 4.90 -12.20
CA THR A 173 -1.26 3.71 -13.02
C THR A 173 -1.42 3.97 -14.53
N ARG A 174 -2.19 4.99 -14.93
CA ARG A 174 -2.44 5.34 -16.34
C ARG A 174 -2.41 6.86 -16.56
N PRO A 175 -1.23 7.50 -16.42
CA PRO A 175 -1.12 8.97 -16.42
C PRO A 175 -1.53 9.63 -17.75
N ASP A 176 -1.44 8.90 -18.87
CA ASP A 176 -1.75 9.41 -20.21
C ASP A 176 -3.23 9.29 -20.59
N ARG A 177 -4.06 8.67 -19.75
CA ARG A 177 -5.49 8.54 -20.03
C ARG A 177 -6.25 9.73 -19.45
N VAL A 178 -7.15 10.27 -20.28
CA VAL A 178 -8.15 11.22 -19.82
C VAL A 178 -8.98 10.56 -18.70
N PRO A 179 -9.17 11.24 -17.55
CA PRO A 179 -10.07 10.82 -16.50
C PRO A 179 -11.41 10.30 -17.05
N ALA A 180 -11.79 9.07 -16.68
CA ALA A 180 -13.11 8.55 -17.02
C ALA A 180 -14.20 9.43 -16.38
N ARG A 181 -15.35 9.60 -17.06
CA ARG A 181 -16.48 10.39 -16.52
C ARG A 181 -16.93 9.90 -15.14
N ASP A 182 -16.88 8.60 -14.91
CA ASP A 182 -17.26 8.01 -13.62
C ASP A 182 -16.28 8.39 -12.50
N MET A 183 -14.98 8.48 -12.79
CA MET A 183 -13.97 8.95 -11.83
C MET A 183 -14.13 10.43 -11.52
N ILE A 184 -14.46 11.23 -12.54
CA ILE A 184 -14.80 12.64 -12.37
C ILE A 184 -16.00 12.79 -11.43
N ALA A 185 -17.08 12.05 -11.68
CA ALA A 185 -18.28 12.10 -10.86
C ALA A 185 -18.02 11.59 -9.43
N ALA A 186 -17.14 10.60 -9.27
CA ALA A 186 -16.71 10.12 -7.96
C ALA A 186 -15.91 11.19 -7.19
N LEU A 187 -14.99 11.91 -7.86
CA LEU A 187 -14.28 13.03 -7.24
C LEU A 187 -15.24 14.16 -6.84
N GLU A 188 -16.25 14.44 -7.67
CA GLU A 188 -17.29 15.43 -7.37
C GLU A 188 -18.19 15.00 -6.21
N SER A 189 -18.49 13.70 -6.06
CA SER A 189 -19.28 13.19 -4.93
C SER A 189 -18.47 13.08 -3.63
N ALA A 190 -17.14 13.04 -3.70
CA ALA A 190 -16.23 13.07 -2.56
C ALA A 190 -16.11 14.47 -1.91
N HIS A 191 -17.00 15.40 -2.25
CA HIS A 191 -17.08 16.74 -1.69
C HIS A 191 -17.79 16.71 -0.32
N GLN A 192 -17.12 16.18 0.70
CA GLN A 192 -17.62 16.16 2.07
C GLN A 192 -16.65 16.88 3.02
N PRO A 193 -17.14 17.58 4.07
CA PRO A 193 -16.28 18.24 5.04
C PRO A 193 -15.35 17.23 5.74
N CYS A 194 -14.14 17.66 6.12
CA CYS A 194 -13.28 16.84 6.97
C CYS A 194 -13.88 16.68 8.37
N ASN A 195 -13.51 15.59 9.03
CA ASN A 195 -13.86 15.36 10.42
C ASN A 195 -12.96 16.24 11.28
N GLY A 196 -13.53 17.34 11.82
CA GLY A 196 -12.82 18.30 12.68
C GLY A 196 -12.39 17.70 14.02
#